data_AF-A0A2B2UQ20-F1
#
_entry.id   AF-A0A2B2UQ20-F1
#
_cell.length_a   1.000
_cell.length_b   1.000
_cell.length_c   1.000
_cell.angle_alpha   90.00
_cell.angle_beta   90.00
_cell.angle_gamma   90.00
#
_symmetry.space_group_name_H-M   'P 1'
#
loop_
_entity.id
_entity.type
_entity.pdbx_description
1 polymer ?
#
loop_
_entity_poly.entity_id
_entity_poly.type
_entity_poly.pdbx_seq_one_letter_code
_entity_poly.pdbx_strand_id
1 'polypeptide(L)'
;MIFNIISLSLQLVSSGVIVPHEMLSKTYQTIGGLFPATYAANGYYTIIFGGVSLERNIISLLVIVLVTQSVAVMTLAIKGMVKGRSSVVKES
;
A
#
# COMPACT_ATOMS: atom_id res chain seq x y z
N MET A 1 3.22 16.00 7.14
CA MET A 1 2.12 16.21 6.17
C MET A 1 2.57 16.00 4.71
N ILE A 2 3.71 16.58 4.29
CA ILE A 2 4.24 16.44 2.91
C ILE A 2 4.36 15.00 2.42
N PHE A 3 4.81 14.06 3.26
CA PHE A 3 4.90 12.64 2.90
C PHE A 3 3.56 12.05 2.42
N ASN A 4 2.47 12.41 3.10
CA ASN A 4 1.13 11.93 2.74
C ASN A 4 0.71 12.46 1.37
N ILE A 5 0.93 13.74 1.10
CA ILE A 5 0.57 14.37 -0.17
C ILE A 5 1.37 13.74 -1.32
N ILE A 6 2.69 13.61 -1.18
CA ILE A 6 3.54 13.01 -2.21
C ILE A 6 3.15 11.55 -2.45
N SER A 7 2.94 10.78 -1.38
CA SER A 7 2.54 9.37 -1.48
C SER A 7 1.18 9.19 -2.14
N LEU A 8 0.20 10.02 -1.79
CA LEU A 8 -1.14 9.97 -2.38
C LEU A 8 -1.10 10.32 -3.87
N SER A 9 -0.37 11.38 -4.24
CA SER A 9 -0.21 11.80 -5.64
C SER A 9 0.49 10.73 -6.48
N LEU A 10 1.54 10.08 -5.94
CA LEU A 10 2.23 8.98 -6.62
C LEU A 10 1.34 7.75 -6.81
N GLN A 11 0.56 7.40 -5.79
CA GLN A 11 -0.42 6.32 -5.89
C GLN A 11 -1.48 6.60 -6.94
N LEU A 12 -2.00 7.84 -6.99
CA LEU A 12 -3.02 8.26 -7.93
C LEU A 12 -2.51 8.18 -9.39
N VAL A 13 -1.35 8.77 -9.68
CA VAL A 13 -0.79 8.80 -11.05
C VAL A 13 -0.34 7.40 -11.52
N SER A 14 0.09 6.53 -10.60
CA SER A 14 0.57 5.18 -10.94
C SER A 14 -0.52 4.11 -10.89
N SER A 15 -1.74 4.46 -10.47
CA SER A 15 -2.86 3.52 -10.31
C SER A 15 -3.47 3.03 -11.62
N GLY A 16 -3.14 3.65 -12.75
CA GLY A 16 -3.80 3.35 -14.02
C GLY A 16 -5.16 4.03 -14.20
N VAL A 17 -5.66 4.76 -13.18
CA VAL A 17 -6.99 5.42 -13.18
C VAL A 17 -7.00 6.72 -14.00
N ILE A 18 -5.89 7.47 -13.98
CA ILE A 18 -5.76 8.74 -14.73
C ILE A 18 -5.13 8.52 -16.11
N VAL A 19 -4.12 7.66 -16.20
CA VAL A 19 -3.43 7.28 -17.44
C VAL A 19 -3.31 5.76 -17.46
N PRO A 20 -3.65 5.08 -18.57
CA PRO A 20 -3.56 3.63 -18.65
C PRO A 20 -2.15 3.14 -18.34
N HIS A 21 -2.03 2.06 -17.55
CA HIS A 21 -0.75 1.53 -17.07
C HIS A 21 0.23 1.21 -18.22
N GLU A 22 -0.31 0.74 -19.35
CA GLU A 22 0.41 0.43 -20.58
C GLU A 22 1.04 1.66 -21.27
N MET A 23 0.56 2.87 -20.96
CA MET A 23 1.06 4.13 -21.51
C MET A 23 2.07 4.83 -20.58
N LEU A 24 2.26 4.31 -19.36
CA LEU A 24 3.23 4.83 -18.40
C LEU A 24 4.63 4.25 -18.68
N SER A 25 5.67 5.07 -18.46
CA SER A 25 7.06 4.60 -18.53
C SER A 25 7.30 3.44 -17.54
N LYS A 26 8.18 2.50 -17.89
CA LYS A 26 8.46 1.28 -17.10
C LYS A 26 8.77 1.55 -15.62
N THR A 27 9.32 2.73 -15.30
CA THR A 27 9.56 3.19 -13.93
C THR A 27 8.26 3.37 -13.15
N TYR A 28 7.26 4.05 -13.73
CA TYR A 28 5.95 4.24 -13.11
C TYR A 28 5.15 2.94 -13.05
N GLN A 29 5.33 2.04 -14.03
CA GLN A 29 4.71 0.72 -13.99
C GLN A 29 5.23 -0.12 -12.81
N THR A 30 6.54 -0.12 -12.58
CA THR A 30 7.18 -0.83 -11.47
C THR A 30 6.78 -0.23 -10.12
N ILE A 31 6.76 1.10 -10.02
CA ILE A 31 6.36 1.82 -8.80
C ILE A 31 4.86 1.60 -8.50
N GLY A 32 4.00 1.67 -9.51
CA GLY A 32 2.57 1.38 -9.37
C GLY A 32 2.31 -0.06 -8.92
N GLY A 33 3.08 -1.03 -9.42
CA GLY A 33 3.00 -2.43 -8.99
C GLY A 33 3.35 -2.69 -7.52
N LEU A 34 3.92 -1.72 -6.80
CA LEU A 34 4.13 -1.79 -5.36
C LEU A 34 2.97 -1.19 -4.56
N PHE A 35 2.13 -0.37 -5.19
CA PHE A 35 1.05 0.33 -4.52
C PHE A 35 -0.28 -0.43 -4.62
N PRO A 36 -1.07 -0.45 -3.53
CA PRO A 36 -2.38 -1.10 -3.55
C PRO A 36 -3.35 -0.45 -4.53
N ALA A 37 -3.18 0.85 -4.81
CA ALA A 37 -4.06 1.62 -5.70
C ALA A 37 -4.10 1.04 -7.13
N THR A 38 -2.98 0.54 -7.66
CA THR A 38 -2.91 -0.06 -9.00
C THR A 38 -3.69 -1.37 -9.07
N TYR A 39 -3.55 -2.25 -8.06
CA TYR A 39 -4.30 -3.51 -8.03
C TYR A 39 -5.80 -3.30 -7.75
N ALA A 40 -6.14 -2.30 -6.94
CA ALA A 40 -7.54 -1.93 -6.70
C ALA A 40 -8.22 -1.42 -7.97
N ALA A 41 -7.57 -0.52 -8.72
CA ALA A 41 -8.06 -0.02 -10.00
C ALA A 41 -8.21 -1.15 -11.02
N ASN A 42 -7.18 -1.99 -11.17
CA ASN A 42 -7.23 -3.12 -12.12
C ASN A 42 -8.29 -4.16 -11.75
N GLY A 43 -8.48 -4.45 -10.45
CA GLY A 43 -9.56 -5.29 -9.96
C GLY A 43 -10.93 -4.71 -10.32
N TYR A 44 -11.13 -3.40 -10.11
CA TYR A 44 -12.37 -2.71 -10.44
C TYR A 44 -12.68 -2.75 -11.94
N TYR A 45 -11.68 -2.47 -12.78
CA TYR A 45 -11.78 -2.62 -14.24
C TYR A 45 -12.12 -4.06 -14.65
N THR A 46 -11.48 -5.05 -14.03
CA THR A 46 -11.73 -6.46 -14.33
C THR A 46 -13.16 -6.88 -13.96
N ILE A 47 -13.71 -6.40 -12.84
CA ILE A 47 -15.10 -6.65 -12.42
C ILE A 47 -16.09 -6.02 -13.41
N ILE A 48 -15.90 -4.75 -13.77
CA ILE A 48 -16.83 -4.01 -14.64
C ILE A 48 -16.87 -4.61 -16.06
N PHE A 49 -15.71 -4.99 -16.58
CA PHE A 49 -15.58 -5.48 -17.95
C PHE A 49 -15.65 -7.01 -18.06
N GLY A 50 -15.97 -7.72 -16.97
CA GLY A 50 -16.20 -9.17 -16.97
C GLY A 50 -14.94 -10.04 -17.19
N GLY A 51 -13.77 -9.52 -16.83
CA GLY A 51 -12.50 -10.24 -16.99
C GLY A 51 -12.33 -11.38 -15.97
N VAL A 52 -11.67 -12.47 -16.39
CA VAL A 52 -11.44 -13.68 -15.56
C VAL A 52 -10.24 -13.57 -14.60
N SER A 53 -9.44 -12.51 -14.70
CA SER A 53 -8.14 -12.38 -14.01
C SER A 53 -8.21 -11.71 -12.64
N LEU A 54 -9.31 -11.89 -11.89
CA LEU A 54 -9.52 -11.23 -10.59
C LEU A 54 -8.58 -11.75 -9.49
N GLU A 55 -8.30 -13.06 -9.52
CA GLU A 55 -7.58 -13.77 -8.46
C GLU A 55 -6.20 -13.18 -8.20
N ARG A 56 -5.47 -12.81 -9.26
CA ARG A 56 -4.12 -12.26 -9.14
C ARG A 56 -4.11 -10.89 -8.47
N ASN A 57 -5.11 -10.05 -8.76
CA ASN A 57 -5.26 -8.73 -8.12
C ASN A 57 -5.64 -8.88 -6.64
N ILE A 58 -6.53 -9.83 -6.32
CA ILE A 58 -6.93 -10.12 -4.93
C ILE A 58 -5.74 -10.62 -4.11
N ILE A 59 -4.96 -11.56 -4.64
CA ILE A 59 -3.78 -12.11 -3.94
C ILE A 59 -2.75 -11.01 -3.69
N SER A 60 -2.45 -10.16 -4.69
CA SER A 60 -1.54 -9.03 -4.52
C SER A 60 -2.03 -8.05 -3.45
N LEU A 61 -3.32 -7.71 -3.43
CA LEU A 61 -3.89 -6.85 -2.39
C LEU A 61 -3.80 -7.50 -1.00
N LEU A 62 -4.06 -8.80 -0.88
CA LEU A 62 -3.98 -9.54 0.37
C LEU A 62 -2.55 -9.56 0.93
N VAL A 63 -1.55 -9.74 0.07
CA VAL A 63 -0.12 -9.65 0.44
C VAL A 63 0.23 -8.24 0.93
N ILE A 64 -0.22 -7.19 0.23
CA ILE A 64 0.03 -5.80 0.65
C ILE A 64 -0.59 -5.52 2.02
N VAL A 65 -1.81 -6.01 2.29
CA VAL A 65 -2.45 -5.90 3.60
C VAL A 65 -1.63 -6.62 4.68
N LEU A 66 -1.19 -7.86 4.44
CA LEU A 66 -0.37 -8.59 5.41
C LEU A 66 0.95 -7.88 5.73
N VAL A 67 1.63 -7.32 4.72
CA VAL A 67 2.89 -6.59 4.90
C VAL A 67 2.67 -5.30 5.67
N THR A 68 1.65 -4.52 5.31
CA THR A 68 1.36 -3.25 6.01
C THR A 68 0.90 -3.50 7.46
N GLN A 69 0.09 -4.53 7.70
CA GLN A 69 -0.36 -4.91 9.04
C GLN A 69 0.81 -5.35 9.92
N SER A 70 1.73 -6.16 9.39
CA SER A 70 2.91 -6.62 10.14
C SER A 70 3.85 -5.47 10.50
N VAL A 71 4.09 -4.52 9.59
CA VAL A 71 4.87 -3.31 9.88
C VAL A 71 4.18 -2.44 10.95
N ALA A 72 2.85 -2.30 10.90
CA ALA A 72 2.10 -1.55 11.91
C ALA A 72 2.21 -2.21 13.30
N VAL A 73 2.01 -3.53 13.38
CA VAL A 73 2.14 -4.29 14.63
C VAL A 73 3.56 -4.18 15.19
N MET A 74 4.59 -4.32 14.35
CA MET A 74 5.98 -4.19 14.78
C MET A 74 6.29 -2.78 15.32
N THR A 75 5.80 -1.74 14.64
CA THR A 75 5.96 -0.35 15.09
C THR A 75 5.25 -0.10 16.42
N LEU A 76 4.04 -0.65 16.60
CA LEU A 76 3.30 -0.54 17.86
C LEU A 76 3.98 -1.32 18.98
N ALA A 77 4.52 -2.51 18.71
CA ALA A 77 5.26 -3.31 19.69
C ALA A 77 6.52 -2.56 20.16
N ILE A 78 7.32 -2.00 19.24
CA ILE A 78 8.51 -1.21 19.58
C ILE A 78 8.11 0.03 20.41
N LYS A 79 7.09 0.76 19.98
CA LYS A 79 6.61 1.95 20.70
C LYS A 79 6.06 1.60 22.08
N GLY A 80 5.37 0.47 22.21
CA GLY A 80 4.89 -0.08 23.47
C GLY A 80 6.04 -0.44 24.42
N MET A 81 7.08 -1.11 23.94
CA MET A 81 8.27 -1.45 24.72
C MET A 81 9.04 -0.20 25.18
N VAL A 82 9.20 0.80 24.31
CA VAL A 82 9.87 2.06 24.66
C VAL A 82 9.09 2.85 25.71
N LYS A 83 7.75 2.90 25.60
CA LYS A 83 6.91 3.59 26.57
C LYS A 83 6.86 2.88 27.92
N GLY A 84 6.85 1.55 27.95
CA GLY A 84 6.97 0.75 29.17
C GLY A 84 8.31 0.92 29.89
N ARG A 85 9.40 1.19 29.16
CA ARG A 85 10.73 1.46 29.76
C ARG A 85 10.80 2.82 30.46
N SER A 86 10.07 3.82 29.97
CA SER A 86 10.09 5.18 30.53
C SER A 86 9.28 5.32 31.83
N SER A 87 8.30 4.45 32.08
CA SER A 87 7.56 4.43 33.35
C SER A 87 8.37 3.79 34.48
N VAL A 88 9.17 2.77 34.17
CA VAL A 88 10.01 2.07 35.18
C VAL A 88 11.13 2.97 35.71
N VAL A 89 11.72 3.86 34.88
CA VAL A 89 12.81 4.77 35.30
C VAL A 89 12.31 5.95 36.13
N LYS A 90 11.01 6.26 36.10
CA LYS A 90 10.44 7.37 36.88
C LYS A 90 10.06 6.99 38.32
N GLU A 91 10.19 5.71 38.66
CA GLU A 91 9.78 5.14 39.95
C GLU A 91 10.98 4.60 40.77
N SER A 92 12.21 4.99 40.42
CA SER A 92 13.45 4.65 41.13
C SER A 92 14.07 5.87 41.82
#